data_AF-S5LUE2-F1
#
_entry.id   AF-S5LUE2-F1
#
_cell.length_a   1.000
_cell.length_b   1.000
_cell.length_c   1.000
_cell.angle_alpha   90.00
_cell.angle_beta   90.00
_cell.angle_gamma   90.00
#
_symmetry.space_group_name_H-M   'P 1'
#
loop_
_entity.id
_entity.type
_entity.pdbx_description
1 polymer ?
#
loop_
_entity_poly.entity_id
_entity_poly.type
_entity_poly.pdbx_seq_one_letter_code
_entity_poly.pdbx_strand_id
1 'polypeptide(L)'
;MKSFSNFLIKLKPYRRLYKIFWMCFIIIFLFIFQILMLSFSYLVPHKEGGFYYWINGLYALFANSRQEPNSAQGFIFAATIIGFIPIIPIIPILYFTFANWFIQEKLSDRFINVGKEKYLYWSKFIHFSGIAIIFLLIPGALSYMGGGSLLPHKTYVAIQGTFTTDLTSRVAGISAFLYYGVGCVFAIIIIFWVIWIALQWIGRQIQKLLNMIKLYLDKVRDSKRIQKLEKLQKKQERKKTKK
;
A
#
# COMPACT_ATOMS: atom_id res chain seq x y z
N MET A 1 28.70 -13.06 -21.91
CA MET A 1 27.84 -14.08 -21.26
C MET A 1 28.32 -14.57 -19.89
N LYS A 2 29.58 -15.00 -19.71
CA LYS A 2 30.09 -15.50 -18.40
C LYS A 2 29.93 -14.51 -17.24
N SER A 3 30.10 -13.20 -17.48
CA SER A 3 29.93 -12.16 -16.46
C SER A 3 28.48 -12.06 -15.94
N PHE A 4 27.49 -12.10 -16.83
CA PHE A 4 26.07 -12.04 -16.45
C PHE A 4 25.60 -13.30 -15.72
N SER A 5 26.04 -14.47 -16.17
CA SER A 5 25.77 -15.75 -15.49
C SER A 5 26.38 -15.76 -14.08
N ASN A 6 27.64 -15.33 -13.93
CA ASN A 6 28.29 -15.20 -12.62
C ASN A 6 27.59 -14.18 -11.72
N PHE A 7 27.11 -13.06 -12.26
CA PHE A 7 26.31 -12.08 -11.53
C PHE A 7 24.99 -12.69 -11.02
N LEU A 8 24.24 -13.40 -11.87
CA LEU A 8 23.00 -14.08 -11.48
C LEU A 8 23.23 -15.14 -10.40
N ILE A 9 24.30 -15.93 -10.52
CA ILE A 9 24.68 -16.93 -9.50
C ILE A 9 24.97 -16.26 -8.16
N LYS A 10 25.67 -15.12 -8.17
CA LYS A 10 25.94 -14.33 -6.96
C LYS A 10 24.70 -13.64 -6.38
N LEU A 11 23.71 -13.32 -7.22
CA LEU A 11 22.46 -12.68 -6.79
C LEU A 11 21.44 -13.67 -6.21
N LYS A 12 21.44 -14.93 -6.68
CA LYS A 12 20.49 -15.99 -6.31
C LYS A 12 20.34 -16.23 -4.79
N PRO A 13 21.40 -16.16 -3.95
CA PRO A 13 21.28 -16.30 -2.50
C PRO A 13 20.43 -15.19 -1.87
N TYR A 14 20.47 -13.97 -2.43
CA TYR A 14 19.72 -12.82 -1.95
C TYR A 14 18.30 -12.82 -2.54
N ARG A 15 17.43 -13.70 -2.03
CA ARG A 15 16.06 -13.94 -2.59
C ARG A 15 15.26 -12.67 -2.91
N ARG A 16 15.39 -11.61 -2.10
CA ARG A 16 14.67 -10.33 -2.29
C ARG A 16 15.27 -9.47 -3.38
N LEU A 17 16.59 -9.27 -3.37
CA LEU A 17 17.34 -8.58 -4.43
C LEU A 17 17.16 -9.28 -5.77
N TYR A 18 17.21 -10.61 -5.78
CA TYR A 18 16.92 -11.43 -6.94
C TYR A 18 15.51 -11.17 -7.49
N LYS A 19 14.49 -11.13 -6.61
CA LYS A 19 13.11 -10.82 -7.01
C LYS A 19 12.98 -9.40 -7.57
N ILE A 20 13.58 -8.40 -6.92
CA ILE A 20 13.60 -7.00 -7.38
C ILE A 20 14.23 -6.92 -8.77
N PHE A 21 15.39 -7.53 -8.95
CA PHE A 21 16.10 -7.56 -10.23
C PHE A 21 15.23 -8.14 -11.35
N TRP A 22 14.64 -9.31 -11.15
CA TRP A 22 13.80 -9.94 -12.18
C TRP A 22 12.53 -9.15 -12.47
N MET A 23 11.91 -8.54 -11.46
CA MET A 23 10.74 -7.69 -11.68
C MET A 23 11.09 -6.42 -12.47
N CYS A 24 12.20 -5.75 -12.14
CA CYS A 24 12.70 -4.62 -12.93
C CYS A 24 13.03 -5.05 -14.37
N PHE A 25 13.69 -6.19 -14.53
CA PHE A 25 14.01 -6.76 -15.84
C PHE A 25 12.73 -7.00 -16.65
N ILE A 26 11.74 -7.70 -16.09
CA ILE A 26 10.45 -7.94 -16.76
C ILE A 26 9.79 -6.63 -17.18
N ILE A 27 9.74 -5.60 -16.31
CA ILE A 27 9.18 -4.29 -16.68
C ILE A 27 9.89 -3.70 -17.89
N ILE A 28 11.22 -3.71 -17.90
CA ILE A 28 12.02 -3.18 -19.03
C ILE A 28 11.69 -3.93 -20.32
N PHE A 29 11.62 -5.27 -20.27
CA PHE A 29 11.27 -6.07 -21.45
C PHE A 29 9.84 -5.83 -21.93
N LEU A 30 8.88 -5.71 -21.02
CA LEU A 30 7.49 -5.37 -21.36
C LEU A 30 7.39 -3.97 -21.96
N PHE A 31 8.16 -3.00 -21.47
CA PHE A 31 8.19 -1.65 -22.00
C PHE A 31 8.84 -1.59 -23.38
N ILE A 32 9.94 -2.31 -23.60
CA ILE A 32 10.57 -2.46 -24.92
C ILE A 32 9.58 -3.12 -25.89
N PHE A 33 8.96 -4.23 -25.48
CA PHE A 33 7.94 -4.92 -26.28
C PHE A 33 6.79 -3.98 -26.65
N GLN A 34 6.30 -3.20 -25.69
CA GLN A 34 5.26 -2.21 -25.90
C GLN A 34 5.67 -1.16 -26.94
N ILE A 35 6.86 -0.57 -26.82
CA ILE A 35 7.39 0.40 -27.78
C ILE A 35 7.48 -0.21 -29.19
N LEU A 36 7.98 -1.45 -29.30
CA LEU A 36 8.10 -2.13 -30.58
C LEU A 36 6.74 -2.38 -31.23
N MET A 37 5.77 -2.90 -30.48
CA MET A 37 4.42 -3.14 -31.00
C MET A 37 3.73 -1.84 -31.42
N LEU A 38 3.83 -0.77 -30.61
CA LEU A 38 3.30 0.53 -31.00
C LEU A 38 4.00 1.09 -32.25
N SER A 39 5.31 0.87 -32.40
CA SER A 39 6.05 1.26 -33.61
C SER A 39 5.63 0.46 -34.83
N PHE A 40 5.40 -0.86 -34.70
CA PHE A 40 4.93 -1.71 -35.79
C PHE A 40 3.51 -1.38 -36.26
N SER A 41 2.69 -0.76 -35.42
CA SER A 41 1.39 -0.24 -35.88
C SER A 41 1.51 0.81 -37.00
N TYR A 42 2.65 1.52 -37.09
CA TYR A 42 2.91 2.47 -38.18
C TYR A 42 3.36 1.81 -39.49
N LEU A 43 3.77 0.55 -39.45
CA LEU A 43 4.24 -0.20 -40.63
C LEU A 43 3.10 -0.80 -41.44
N VAL A 44 1.87 -0.72 -40.93
CA VAL A 44 0.65 -1.20 -41.59
C VAL A 44 -0.31 -0.03 -41.83
N PRO A 45 -1.32 -0.18 -42.70
CA PRO A 45 -2.33 0.85 -42.89
C PRO A 45 -2.97 1.22 -41.55
N HIS A 46 -3.00 2.51 -41.25
CA HIS A 46 -3.54 3.07 -40.01
C HIS A 46 -4.20 4.44 -40.30
N LYS A 47 -5.16 4.85 -39.47
CA LYS A 47 -5.70 6.22 -39.48
C LYS A 47 -4.89 7.09 -38.52
N GLU A 48 -4.71 6.61 -37.31
CA GLU A 48 -3.93 7.21 -36.24
C GLU A 48 -2.86 6.22 -35.77
N GLY A 49 -1.71 6.75 -35.39
CA GLY A 49 -0.59 5.92 -34.95
C GLY A 49 -0.81 5.24 -33.60
N GLY A 50 -0.15 4.11 -33.33
CA GLY A 50 -0.26 3.44 -32.03
C GLY A 50 0.12 4.31 -30.83
N PHE A 51 1.11 5.20 -30.98
CA PHE A 51 1.47 6.13 -29.91
C PHE A 51 0.40 7.19 -29.64
N TYR A 52 -0.40 7.59 -30.64
CA TYR A 52 -1.53 8.49 -30.44
C TYR A 52 -2.54 7.87 -29.46
N TYR A 53 -2.93 6.62 -29.71
CA TYR A 53 -3.83 5.90 -28.80
C TYR A 53 -3.22 5.67 -27.42
N TRP A 54 -1.92 5.37 -27.36
CA TRP A 54 -1.22 5.16 -26.09
C TRP A 54 -1.21 6.41 -25.20
N ILE A 55 -0.90 7.58 -25.78
CA ILE A 55 -0.91 8.87 -25.07
C ILE A 55 -2.32 9.24 -24.61
N ASN A 56 -3.34 8.89 -25.41
CA ASN A 56 -4.74 9.13 -25.08
C ASN A 56 -5.31 8.12 -24.06
N GLY A 57 -4.51 7.16 -23.60
CA GLY A 57 -4.82 6.28 -22.48
C GLY A 57 -5.59 5.01 -22.85
N LEU A 58 -5.91 4.20 -21.83
CA LEU A 58 -6.51 2.87 -21.98
C LEU A 58 -7.81 2.87 -22.78
N TYR A 59 -8.66 3.88 -22.60
CA TYR A 59 -9.90 3.99 -23.36
C TYR A 59 -9.63 4.14 -24.85
N ALA A 60 -8.66 4.98 -25.23
CA ALA A 60 -8.29 5.16 -26.62
C ALA A 60 -7.66 3.87 -27.20
N LEU A 61 -6.85 3.17 -26.41
CA LEU A 61 -6.23 1.89 -26.79
C LEU A 61 -7.24 0.74 -27.00
N PHE A 62 -8.37 0.71 -26.29
CA PHE A 62 -9.35 -0.38 -26.38
C PHE A 62 -10.63 -0.06 -27.16
N ALA A 63 -11.09 1.19 -27.10
CA ALA A 63 -12.34 1.63 -27.72
C ALA A 63 -12.09 2.35 -29.05
N ASN A 64 -11.30 3.43 -29.02
CA ASN A 64 -11.11 4.26 -30.22
C ASN A 64 -10.28 3.54 -31.30
N SER A 65 -9.33 2.69 -30.89
CA SER A 65 -8.54 1.86 -31.80
C SER A 65 -9.36 0.84 -32.59
N ARG A 66 -10.64 0.60 -32.26
CA ARG A 66 -11.53 -0.25 -33.08
C ARG A 66 -11.85 0.35 -34.45
N GLN A 67 -11.59 1.63 -34.64
CA GLN A 67 -11.77 2.29 -35.94
C GLN A 67 -10.57 2.07 -36.88
N GLU A 68 -9.47 1.51 -36.36
CA GLU A 68 -8.29 1.13 -37.13
C GLU A 68 -8.50 -0.16 -37.92
N PRO A 69 -7.75 -0.37 -39.01
CA PRO A 69 -7.66 -1.67 -39.67
C PRO A 69 -7.19 -2.76 -38.69
N ASN A 70 -7.71 -3.99 -38.86
CA ASN A 70 -7.42 -5.13 -37.98
C ASN A 70 -5.92 -5.38 -37.76
N SER A 71 -5.09 -5.10 -38.78
CA SER A 71 -3.63 -5.21 -38.70
C SER A 71 -3.02 -4.24 -37.68
N ALA A 72 -3.38 -2.96 -37.74
CA ALA A 72 -2.91 -1.94 -36.80
C ALA A 72 -3.50 -2.18 -35.40
N GLN A 73 -4.80 -2.54 -35.33
CA GLN A 73 -5.48 -2.85 -34.08
C GLN A 73 -4.80 -4.01 -33.33
N GLY A 74 -4.37 -5.06 -34.04
CA GLY A 74 -3.67 -6.20 -33.45
C GLY A 74 -2.38 -5.79 -32.72
N PHE A 75 -1.57 -4.92 -33.33
CA PHE A 75 -0.36 -4.39 -32.70
C PHE A 75 -0.66 -3.51 -31.49
N ILE A 76 -1.65 -2.61 -31.60
CA ILE A 76 -2.08 -1.73 -30.49
C ILE A 76 -2.60 -2.56 -29.32
N PHE A 77 -3.38 -3.60 -29.61
CA PHE A 77 -3.92 -4.51 -28.61
C PHE A 77 -2.82 -5.33 -27.92
N ALA A 78 -1.87 -5.88 -28.69
CA ALA A 78 -0.73 -6.62 -28.14
C ALA A 78 0.13 -5.72 -27.22
N ALA A 79 0.41 -4.48 -27.66
CA ALA A 79 1.12 -3.49 -26.84
C ALA A 79 0.41 -3.24 -25.50
N THR A 80 -0.92 -3.20 -25.52
CA THR A 80 -1.74 -2.89 -24.35
C THR A 80 -1.87 -4.08 -23.40
N ILE A 81 -2.26 -5.25 -23.90
CA ILE A 81 -2.51 -6.42 -23.06
C ILE A 81 -1.23 -7.06 -22.53
N ILE A 82 -0.22 -7.20 -23.40
CA ILE A 82 1.02 -7.91 -23.03
C ILE A 82 1.99 -6.92 -22.40
N GLY A 83 2.14 -5.72 -22.99
CA GLY A 83 3.06 -4.70 -22.50
C GLY A 83 2.54 -3.97 -21.27
N PHE A 84 1.38 -3.32 -21.39
CA PHE A 84 0.94 -2.34 -20.39
C PHE A 84 0.23 -2.95 -19.16
N ILE A 85 -0.76 -3.83 -19.37
CA ILE A 85 -1.58 -4.37 -18.26
C ILE A 85 -0.73 -5.05 -17.18
N PRO A 86 0.26 -5.89 -17.49
CA PRO A 86 1.03 -6.58 -16.45
C PRO A 86 1.93 -5.64 -15.65
N ILE A 87 2.32 -4.49 -16.21
CA ILE A 87 3.14 -3.49 -15.49
C ILE A 87 2.36 -2.91 -14.29
N ILE A 88 1.04 -2.73 -14.43
CA ILE A 88 0.17 -2.14 -13.40
C ILE A 88 0.29 -2.86 -12.05
N PRO A 89 0.12 -4.19 -11.93
CA PRO A 89 0.30 -4.90 -10.66
C PRO A 89 1.77 -5.11 -10.27
N ILE A 90 2.71 -5.18 -11.23
CA ILE A 90 4.13 -5.40 -10.92
C ILE A 90 4.73 -4.20 -10.18
N ILE A 91 4.39 -2.96 -10.56
CA ILE A 91 4.95 -1.74 -9.95
C ILE A 91 4.68 -1.67 -8.43
N PRO A 92 3.44 -1.81 -7.92
CA PRO A 92 3.17 -1.84 -6.48
C PRO A 92 3.93 -2.96 -5.76
N ILE A 93 3.96 -4.17 -6.33
CA ILE A 93 4.68 -5.30 -5.74
C ILE A 93 6.19 -4.99 -5.67
N LEU A 94 6.74 -4.35 -6.70
CA LEU A 94 8.15 -3.97 -6.76
C LEU A 94 8.47 -2.98 -5.65
N TYR A 95 7.64 -1.93 -5.52
CA TYR A 95 7.77 -0.92 -4.48
C TYR A 95 7.79 -1.53 -3.08
N PHE A 96 6.82 -2.39 -2.75
CA PHE A 96 6.79 -3.03 -1.43
C PHE A 96 7.93 -4.03 -1.23
N THR A 97 8.35 -4.75 -2.27
CA THR A 97 9.50 -5.67 -2.18
C THR A 97 10.79 -4.89 -1.94
N PHE A 98 10.97 -3.76 -2.62
CA PHE A 98 12.11 -2.86 -2.47
C PHE A 98 12.14 -2.19 -1.10
N ALA A 99 11.02 -1.63 -0.64
CA ALA A 99 10.90 -1.03 0.69
C ALA A 99 11.21 -2.06 1.78
N ASN A 100 10.65 -3.27 1.70
CA ASN A 100 10.95 -4.35 2.65
C ASN A 100 12.43 -4.76 2.63
N TRP A 101 13.05 -4.83 1.45
CA TRP A 101 14.48 -5.12 1.33
C TRP A 101 15.32 -4.03 2.00
N PHE A 102 15.07 -2.76 1.68
CA PHE A 102 15.79 -1.62 2.22
C PHE A 102 15.71 -1.57 3.75
N ILE A 103 14.52 -1.81 4.29
CA ILE A 103 14.26 -1.87 5.73
C ILE A 103 15.04 -3.01 6.39
N GLN A 104 14.95 -4.22 5.84
CA GLN A 104 15.43 -5.42 6.51
C GLN A 104 16.93 -5.68 6.34
N GLU A 105 17.55 -5.23 5.25
CA GLU A 105 18.96 -5.46 4.97
C GLU A 105 19.81 -4.20 5.13
N LYS A 106 19.33 -3.01 4.75
CA LYS A 106 20.14 -1.77 4.77
C LYS A 106 20.02 -0.99 6.09
N LEU A 107 18.83 -0.95 6.68
CA LEU A 107 18.57 -0.20 7.93
C LEU A 107 18.77 -1.05 9.18
N SER A 108 18.43 -2.34 9.13
CA SER A 108 18.68 -3.34 10.20
C SER A 108 20.12 -3.29 10.73
N ASP A 109 21.09 -3.23 9.83
CA ASP A 109 22.52 -3.29 10.20
C ASP A 109 23.00 -2.03 10.94
N ARG A 110 22.30 -0.90 10.76
CA ARG A 110 22.58 0.36 11.49
C ARG A 110 21.81 0.49 12.81
N PHE A 111 20.75 -0.30 13.01
CA PHE A 111 19.83 -0.18 14.15
C PHE A 111 19.56 -1.54 14.81
N ILE A 112 20.63 -2.23 15.21
CA ILE A 112 20.65 -3.61 15.74
C ILE A 112 19.62 -3.85 16.87
N ASN A 113 19.29 -2.82 17.66
CA ASN A 113 18.39 -2.93 18.82
C ASN A 113 16.91 -2.61 18.54
N VAL A 114 16.52 -2.28 17.29
CA VAL A 114 15.11 -1.97 16.98
C VAL A 114 14.36 -3.23 16.56
N GLY A 115 13.29 -3.57 17.29
CA GLY A 115 12.45 -4.72 16.98
C GLY A 115 11.88 -4.66 15.55
N LYS A 116 12.37 -5.55 14.68
CA LYS A 116 12.10 -5.55 13.23
C LYS A 116 10.61 -5.58 12.88
N GLU A 117 9.80 -6.31 13.64
CA GLU A 117 8.35 -6.41 13.41
C GLU A 117 7.61 -5.11 13.66
N LYS A 118 7.89 -4.43 14.79
CA LYS A 118 7.30 -3.13 15.09
C LYS A 118 7.70 -2.10 14.05
N TYR A 119 8.95 -2.10 13.63
CA TYR A 119 9.43 -1.18 12.60
C TYR A 119 8.75 -1.44 11.24
N LEU A 120 8.64 -2.70 10.80
CA LEU A 120 7.95 -3.06 9.56
C LEU A 120 6.47 -2.67 9.59
N TYR A 121 5.80 -2.85 10.74
CA TYR A 121 4.41 -2.43 10.93
C TYR A 121 4.25 -0.92 10.71
N TRP A 122 5.06 -0.11 11.40
CA TRP A 122 5.00 1.36 11.30
C TRP A 122 5.47 1.88 9.95
N SER A 123 6.48 1.25 9.36
CA SER A 123 6.94 1.64 8.02
C SER A 123 5.87 1.37 6.97
N LYS A 124 5.16 0.23 7.02
CA LYS A 124 4.03 -0.03 6.14
C LYS A 124 2.96 1.03 6.30
N PHE A 125 2.57 1.33 7.54
CA PHE A 125 1.59 2.37 7.83
C PHE A 125 2.00 3.71 7.20
N ILE A 126 3.22 4.18 7.43
CA ILE A 126 3.74 5.44 6.87
C ILE A 126 3.74 5.41 5.33
N HIS A 127 4.15 4.31 4.71
CA HIS A 127 4.16 4.20 3.24
C HIS A 127 2.75 4.24 2.66
N PHE A 128 1.79 3.51 3.24
CA PHE A 128 0.40 3.57 2.80
C PHE A 128 -0.23 4.94 3.03
N SER A 129 0.09 5.61 4.15
CA SER A 129 -0.34 7.00 4.40
C SER A 129 0.25 7.96 3.37
N GLY A 130 1.54 7.82 3.06
CA GLY A 130 2.20 8.64 2.03
C GLY A 130 1.57 8.45 0.65
N ILE A 131 1.30 7.21 0.25
CA ILE A 131 0.57 6.90 -1.00
C ILE A 131 -0.81 7.54 -0.98
N ALA A 132 -1.58 7.38 0.09
CA ALA A 132 -2.92 7.98 0.21
C ALA A 132 -2.86 9.51 0.05
N ILE A 133 -1.93 10.17 0.73
CA ILE A 133 -1.77 11.63 0.67
C ILE A 133 -1.37 12.07 -0.75
N ILE A 134 -0.38 11.43 -1.37
CA ILE A 134 0.08 11.78 -2.72
C ILE A 134 -1.06 11.63 -3.73
N PHE A 135 -1.79 10.51 -3.68
CA PHE A 135 -2.88 10.22 -4.61
C PHE A 135 -4.20 10.95 -4.29
N LEU A 136 -4.33 11.57 -3.12
CA LEU A 136 -5.40 12.53 -2.84
C LEU A 136 -5.00 13.94 -3.28
N LEU A 137 -3.80 14.41 -2.91
CA LEU A 137 -3.39 15.78 -3.12
C LEU A 137 -3.07 16.07 -4.59
N ILE A 138 -2.24 15.26 -5.24
CA ILE A 138 -1.80 15.55 -6.62
C ILE A 138 -2.98 15.37 -7.59
N PRO A 139 -3.67 14.21 -7.64
CA PRO A 139 -4.79 14.05 -8.56
C PRO A 139 -5.98 14.95 -8.19
N GLY A 140 -6.21 15.23 -6.90
CA GLY A 140 -7.22 16.18 -6.46
C GLY A 140 -6.93 17.62 -6.91
N ALA A 141 -5.66 18.04 -6.85
CA ALA A 141 -5.22 19.34 -7.38
C ALA A 141 -5.35 19.41 -8.91
N LEU A 142 -4.95 18.35 -9.63
CA LEU A 142 -5.08 18.30 -11.08
C LEU A 142 -6.53 18.28 -11.54
N SER A 143 -7.46 17.76 -10.72
CA SER A 143 -8.89 17.78 -11.04
C SER A 143 -9.48 19.19 -11.14
N TYR A 144 -8.87 20.22 -10.53
CA TYR A 144 -9.32 21.61 -10.64
C TYR A 144 -9.32 22.10 -12.10
N MET A 145 -8.45 21.55 -12.94
CA MET A 145 -8.36 21.90 -14.36
C MET A 145 -9.65 21.55 -15.14
N GLY A 146 -10.46 20.63 -14.61
CA GLY A 146 -11.75 20.23 -15.17
C GLY A 146 -12.94 20.62 -14.28
N GLY A 147 -12.79 21.66 -13.46
CA GLY A 147 -13.84 22.12 -12.53
C GLY A 147 -14.00 21.25 -11.26
N GLY A 148 -13.09 20.30 -11.04
CA GLY A 148 -13.02 19.49 -9.83
C GLY A 148 -12.47 20.25 -8.62
N SER A 149 -12.24 19.53 -7.53
CA SER A 149 -11.55 20.08 -6.36
C SER A 149 -10.91 18.99 -5.51
N LEU A 150 -10.26 19.36 -4.40
CA LEU A 150 -9.83 18.39 -3.38
C LEU A 150 -10.99 17.78 -2.57
N LEU A 151 -12.18 18.38 -2.60
CA LEU A 151 -13.34 17.84 -1.89
C LEU A 151 -14.01 16.72 -2.72
N PRO A 152 -14.19 15.50 -2.15
CA PRO A 152 -14.73 14.34 -2.86
C PRO A 152 -16.13 14.49 -3.45
N HIS A 153 -16.91 15.53 -3.15
CA HIS A 153 -18.20 15.73 -3.81
C HIS A 153 -18.08 16.60 -5.07
N LYS A 154 -17.02 17.42 -5.16
CA LYS A 154 -16.75 18.28 -6.32
C LYS A 154 -15.79 17.64 -7.30
N THR A 155 -14.85 16.79 -6.84
CA THR A 155 -13.91 16.05 -7.70
C THR A 155 -14.65 15.20 -8.74
N TYR A 156 -15.86 14.74 -8.43
CA TYR A 156 -16.69 13.91 -9.32
C TYR A 156 -17.04 14.62 -10.63
N VAL A 157 -17.20 15.94 -10.59
CA VAL A 157 -17.53 16.76 -11.77
C VAL A 157 -16.46 16.62 -12.85
N ALA A 158 -15.19 16.54 -12.45
CA ALA A 158 -14.08 16.39 -13.37
C ALA A 158 -14.04 15.01 -14.07
N ILE A 159 -14.69 13.97 -13.51
CA ILE A 159 -14.66 12.60 -14.07
C ILE A 159 -15.20 12.58 -15.51
N GLN A 160 -16.21 13.38 -15.82
CA GLN A 160 -16.78 13.45 -17.17
C GLN A 160 -15.74 13.87 -18.21
N GLY A 161 -14.74 14.66 -17.81
CA GLY A 161 -13.60 15.06 -18.61
C GLY A 161 -12.77 13.89 -19.16
N THR A 162 -12.80 12.72 -18.52
CA THR A 162 -12.01 11.53 -18.90
C THR A 162 -12.24 11.08 -20.34
N PHE A 163 -13.44 11.29 -20.88
CA PHE A 163 -13.83 10.85 -22.22
C PHE A 163 -13.79 11.96 -23.27
N THR A 164 -13.29 13.14 -22.90
CA THR A 164 -13.20 14.28 -23.81
C THR A 164 -11.93 14.22 -24.67
N THR A 165 -11.96 14.91 -25.82
CA THR A 165 -10.80 15.05 -26.72
C THR A 165 -9.85 16.15 -26.25
N ASP A 166 -10.33 17.10 -25.44
CA ASP A 166 -9.51 18.14 -24.83
C ASP A 166 -8.54 17.54 -23.79
N LEU A 167 -7.24 17.81 -23.98
CA LEU A 167 -6.18 17.25 -23.13
C LEU A 167 -6.35 17.68 -21.67
N THR A 168 -6.68 18.95 -21.43
CA THR A 168 -6.82 19.54 -20.10
C THR A 168 -7.94 18.86 -19.30
N SER A 169 -9.12 18.78 -19.92
CA SER A 169 -10.30 18.12 -19.35
C SER A 169 -10.08 16.63 -19.13
N ARG A 170 -9.36 15.96 -20.04
CA ARG A 170 -9.00 14.55 -19.89
C ARG A 170 -8.01 14.27 -18.77
N VAL A 171 -6.97 15.09 -18.63
CA VAL A 171 -6.02 15.01 -17.51
C VAL A 171 -6.75 15.22 -16.19
N ALA A 172 -7.67 16.18 -16.11
CA ALA A 172 -8.50 16.41 -14.93
C ALA A 172 -9.38 15.19 -14.59
N GLY A 173 -10.01 14.58 -15.58
CA GLY A 173 -10.86 13.40 -15.39
C GLY A 173 -10.10 12.14 -14.98
N ILE A 174 -8.95 11.85 -15.62
CA ILE A 174 -8.08 10.76 -15.20
C ILE A 174 -7.57 10.98 -13.77
N SER A 175 -7.24 12.23 -13.44
CA SER A 175 -6.81 12.61 -12.09
C SER A 175 -7.93 12.41 -11.06
N ALA A 176 -9.17 12.77 -11.41
CA ALA A 176 -10.33 12.46 -10.57
C ALA A 176 -10.51 10.95 -10.37
N PHE A 177 -10.29 10.14 -11.42
CA PHE A 177 -10.35 8.68 -11.31
C PHE A 177 -9.27 8.13 -10.36
N LEU A 178 -8.04 8.63 -10.44
CA LEU A 178 -6.94 8.26 -9.53
C LEU A 178 -7.20 8.72 -8.09
N TYR A 179 -7.81 9.90 -7.92
CA TYR A 179 -8.22 10.43 -6.61
C TYR A 179 -9.16 9.46 -5.90
N TYR A 180 -10.22 8.99 -6.57
CA TYR A 180 -11.17 8.05 -5.95
C TYR A 180 -10.64 6.61 -5.91
N GLY A 181 -10.14 6.11 -7.03
CA GLY A 181 -9.78 4.70 -7.19
C GLY A 181 -8.54 4.30 -6.38
N VAL A 182 -7.60 5.22 -6.20
CA VAL A 182 -6.36 4.97 -5.46
C VAL A 182 -6.34 5.78 -4.17
N GLY A 183 -6.46 7.10 -4.25
CA GLY A 183 -6.35 8.00 -3.10
C GLY A 183 -7.34 7.68 -1.98
N CYS A 184 -8.64 7.72 -2.28
CA CYS A 184 -9.70 7.45 -1.31
C CYS A 184 -9.67 6.01 -0.79
N VAL A 185 -9.40 5.01 -1.63
CA VAL A 185 -9.29 3.61 -1.19
C VAL A 185 -8.18 3.43 -0.16
N PHE A 186 -6.98 3.96 -0.43
CA PHE A 186 -5.88 3.90 0.54
C PHE A 186 -6.16 4.74 1.79
N ALA A 187 -6.83 5.88 1.67
CA ALA A 187 -7.24 6.68 2.82
C ALA A 187 -8.21 5.92 3.73
N ILE A 188 -9.19 5.20 3.17
CA ILE A 188 -10.12 4.35 3.92
C ILE A 188 -9.36 3.26 4.68
N ILE A 189 -8.42 2.58 4.03
CA ILE A 189 -7.58 1.55 4.68
C ILE A 189 -6.84 2.16 5.87
N ILE A 190 -6.25 3.35 5.71
CA ILE A 190 -5.54 4.05 6.79
C ILE A 190 -6.50 4.45 7.91
N ILE A 191 -7.69 4.97 7.60
CA ILE A 191 -8.70 5.33 8.61
C ILE A 191 -9.07 4.11 9.47
N PHE A 192 -9.38 2.97 8.84
CA PHE A 192 -9.66 1.73 9.57
C PHE A 192 -8.47 1.27 10.41
N TRP A 193 -7.25 1.42 9.90
CA TRP A 193 -6.04 1.08 10.65
C TRP A 193 -5.87 1.99 11.89
N VAL A 194 -6.11 3.30 11.75
CA VAL A 194 -6.06 4.24 12.88
C VAL A 194 -7.12 3.92 13.92
N ILE A 195 -8.36 3.64 13.49
CA ILE A 195 -9.45 3.20 14.39
C ILE A 195 -9.04 1.94 15.14
N TRP A 196 -8.44 0.97 14.45
CA TRP A 196 -7.96 -0.27 15.08
C TRP A 196 -6.89 -0.01 16.15
N ILE A 197 -5.91 0.86 15.87
CA ILE A 197 -4.88 1.27 16.86
C ILE A 197 -5.54 1.95 18.07
N ALA A 198 -6.51 2.82 17.85
CA ALA A 198 -7.25 3.49 18.90
C ALA A 198 -8.02 2.50 19.78
N LEU A 199 -8.73 1.54 19.18
CA LEU A 199 -9.43 0.48 19.90
C LEU A 199 -8.49 -0.39 20.73
N GLN A 200 -7.32 -0.77 20.17
CA GLN A 200 -6.31 -1.51 20.95
C GLN A 200 -5.79 -0.70 22.13
N TRP A 201 -5.61 0.61 21.98
CA TRP A 201 -5.19 1.47 23.07
C TRP A 201 -6.26 1.54 24.16
N ILE A 202 -7.54 1.75 23.79
CA ILE A 202 -8.68 1.74 24.72
C ILE A 202 -8.74 0.41 25.47
N GLY A 203 -8.64 -0.71 24.76
CA GLY A 203 -8.64 -2.05 25.37
C GLY A 203 -7.52 -2.23 26.39
N ARG A 204 -6.30 -1.71 26.13
CA ARG A 204 -5.21 -1.73 27.11
C ARG A 204 -5.50 -0.88 28.34
N GLN A 205 -6.18 0.26 28.20
CA GLN A 205 -6.56 1.08 29.36
C GLN A 205 -7.62 0.38 30.21
N ILE A 206 -8.62 -0.24 29.58
CA ILE A 206 -9.62 -1.05 30.28
C ILE A 206 -8.95 -2.21 31.03
N GLN A 207 -8.02 -2.92 30.39
CA GLN A 207 -7.29 -4.02 31.02
C GLN A 207 -6.50 -3.54 32.25
N LYS A 208 -5.84 -2.38 32.18
CA LYS A 208 -5.15 -1.79 33.33
C LYS A 208 -6.11 -1.51 34.49
N LEU A 209 -7.29 -0.97 34.19
CA LEU A 209 -8.31 -0.68 35.18
C LEU A 209 -8.82 -1.97 35.86
N LEU A 210 -9.12 -3.00 35.06
CA LEU A 210 -9.52 -4.32 35.57
C LEU A 210 -8.43 -4.96 36.44
N ASN A 211 -7.16 -4.85 36.04
CA ASN A 211 -6.04 -5.36 36.82
C ASN A 211 -5.91 -4.62 38.17
N MET A 212 -6.12 -3.29 38.21
CA MET A 212 -6.14 -2.54 39.46
C MET A 212 -7.28 -2.97 40.39
N ILE A 213 -8.49 -3.17 39.84
CA ILE A 213 -9.64 -3.65 40.62
C ILE A 213 -9.36 -5.04 41.20
N LYS A 214 -8.81 -5.95 40.39
CA LYS A 214 -8.44 -7.30 40.84
C LYS A 214 -7.39 -7.26 41.97
N LEU A 215 -6.33 -6.46 41.80
CA LEU A 215 -5.31 -6.26 42.83
C LEU A 215 -5.89 -5.68 44.13
N TYR A 216 -6.85 -4.76 44.03
CA TYR A 216 -7.53 -4.20 45.20
C TYR A 216 -8.36 -5.27 45.93
N LEU A 217 -9.14 -6.06 45.20
CA LEU A 217 -9.94 -7.15 45.76
C LEU A 217 -9.06 -8.23 46.43
N ASP A 218 -7.94 -8.58 45.80
CA ASP A 218 -6.97 -9.54 46.36
C ASP A 218 -6.36 -9.00 47.67
N LYS A 219 -5.96 -7.73 47.71
CA LYS A 219 -5.46 -7.09 48.96
C LYS A 219 -6.50 -7.08 50.08
N VAL A 220 -7.77 -6.81 49.77
CA VAL A 220 -8.85 -6.84 50.77
C VAL A 220 -9.06 -8.27 51.30
N ARG A 221 -9.00 -9.27 50.41
CA ARG A 221 -9.13 -10.69 50.79
C ARG A 221 -7.97 -11.14 51.68
N ASP A 222 -6.74 -10.76 51.35
CA ASP A 222 -5.55 -11.09 52.13
C ASP A 222 -5.54 -10.40 53.50
N SER A 223 -5.92 -9.12 53.56
CA SER A 223 -6.10 -8.40 54.83
C SER A 223 -7.12 -9.10 55.74
N LYS A 224 -8.27 -9.54 55.21
CA LYS A 224 -9.25 -10.32 55.97
C LYS A 224 -8.69 -11.67 56.44
N ARG A 225 -7.81 -12.31 55.67
CA ARG A 225 -7.15 -13.58 56.03
C ARG A 225 -6.14 -13.37 57.16
N ILE A 226 -5.31 -12.34 57.07
CA ILE A 226 -4.31 -11.96 58.08
C ILE A 226 -5.02 -11.63 59.41
N GLN A 227 -6.07 -10.81 59.38
CA GLN A 227 -6.85 -10.48 60.59
C GLN A 227 -7.48 -11.72 61.25
N LYS A 228 -7.91 -12.72 60.47
CA LYS A 228 -8.42 -13.99 61.01
C LYS A 228 -7.29 -14.80 61.68
N LEU A 229 -6.11 -14.86 61.06
CA LEU A 229 -4.94 -15.55 61.61
C LEU A 229 -4.46 -14.91 62.91
N GLU A 230 -4.35 -13.58 62.96
CA GLU A 230 -3.98 -12.84 64.19
C GLU A 230 -4.99 -13.06 65.33
N LYS A 231 -6.30 -13.08 65.02
CA LYS A 231 -7.34 -13.39 66.01
C LYS A 231 -7.21 -14.82 66.55
N LEU A 232 -6.85 -15.78 65.71
CA LEU A 232 -6.60 -17.17 66.13
C LEU A 232 -5.33 -17.28 67.00
N GLN A 233 -4.25 -16.61 66.61
CA GLN A 233 -3.00 -16.57 67.40
C GLN A 233 -3.22 -15.93 68.78
N LYS A 234 -3.87 -14.75 68.85
CA LYS A 234 -4.23 -14.12 70.13
C LYS A 234 -5.11 -15.01 71.01
N LYS A 235 -5.99 -15.81 70.42
CA LYS A 235 -6.84 -16.77 71.16
C LYS A 235 -6.05 -17.96 71.68
N GLN A 236 -5.03 -18.42 70.95
CA GLN A 236 -4.12 -19.47 71.39
C GLN A 236 -3.16 -18.99 72.48
N GLU A 237 -2.61 -17.78 72.36
CA GLU A 237 -1.76 -17.18 73.40
C GLU A 237 -2.51 -17.01 74.71
N ARG A 238 -3.73 -16.46 74.68
CA ARG A 238 -4.60 -16.36 75.88
C ARG A 238 -4.93 -17.69 76.53
N LYS A 239 -4.93 -18.80 75.77
CA LYS A 239 -5.09 -20.15 76.32
C LYS A 239 -3.80 -20.68 76.95
N LYS A 240 -2.64 -20.29 76.44
CA LYS A 240 -1.33 -20.64 77.04
C LYS A 240 -1.06 -19.87 78.34
N THR A 241 -1.51 -18.62 78.48
CA THR A 241 -1.30 -17.82 79.70
C THR A 241 -2.26 -18.17 80.85
N LYS A 242 -3.29 -18.98 80.60
CA LYS A 242 -4.27 -19.45 81.60
C LYS A 242 -4.00 -20.87 82.12
N LYS A 243 -2.92 -21.51 81.65
CA LYS A 243 -2.39 -22.76 82.19
C LYS A 243 -1.16 -22.43 83.02
#